data_AF-A0A536AVD6-F1
#
_entry.id   AF-A0A536AVD6-F1
#
_cell.length_a   1.000
_cell.length_b   1.000
_cell.length_c   1.000
_cell.angle_alpha   90.00
_cell.angle_beta   90.00
_cell.angle_gamma   90.00
#
_symmetry.space_group_name_H-M   'P 1'
#
loop_
_entity.id
_entity.type
_entity.pdbx_description
1 polymer ?
#
loop_
_entity_poly.entity_id
_entity_poly.type
_entity_poly.pdbx_seq_one_letter_code
_entity_poly.pdbx_strand_id
1 'polypeptide(L)'
;MATQNERPELEGQDDDVILRAATLERRVVVTNNVRDYAPLVEEFGLRGEPQFGVIFTDDATFPRTHAGIGLIVRALAAFVEGAPDDDLLNGCMYLPPL
;
A
#
# COMPACT_ATOMS: atom_id res chain seq x y z
N MET A 1 -3.22 -10.85 2.03
CA MET A 1 -3.45 -9.42 2.37
C MET A 1 -3.88 -9.37 3.82
N ALA A 2 -3.14 -8.68 4.68
CA ALA A 2 -3.51 -8.44 6.07
C ALA A 2 -3.83 -6.94 6.23
N THR A 3 -4.87 -6.62 6.98
CA THR A 3 -5.29 -5.26 7.26
C THR A 3 -4.68 -4.77 8.58
N GLN A 4 -4.61 -3.46 8.80
CA GLN A 4 -4.11 -2.89 10.06
C GLN A 4 -4.91 -3.40 11.27
N ASN A 5 -6.21 -3.63 11.13
CA ASN A 5 -7.05 -4.22 12.18
C ASN A 5 -6.63 -5.65 12.58
N GLU A 6 -5.93 -6.38 11.72
CA GLU A 6 -5.40 -7.72 12.01
C GLU A 6 -3.98 -7.67 12.62
N ARG A 7 -3.46 -6.45 12.85
CA ARG A 7 -2.12 -6.15 13.38
C ARG A 7 -2.26 -5.09 14.49
N PRO A 8 -2.76 -5.46 15.68
CA PRO A 8 -3.02 -4.49 16.76
C PRO A 8 -1.75 -3.73 17.19
N GLU A 9 -0.56 -4.31 16.99
CA GLU A 9 0.71 -3.64 17.27
C GLU A 9 1.02 -2.47 16.31
N LEU A 10 0.36 -2.39 15.16
CA LEU A 10 0.50 -1.31 14.18
C LEU A 10 -0.63 -0.27 14.27
N GLU A 11 -1.63 -0.50 15.13
CA GLU A 11 -2.74 0.44 15.32
C GLU A 11 -2.24 1.71 16.03
N GLY A 12 -2.52 2.88 15.42
CA GLY A 12 -2.11 4.18 15.96
C GLY A 12 -0.61 4.50 15.87
N GLN A 13 0.18 3.65 15.20
CA GLN A 13 1.58 3.94 14.88
C GLN A 13 1.68 4.99 13.77
N ASP A 14 2.83 5.67 13.71
CA ASP A 14 3.15 6.59 12.64
C ASP A 14 3.31 5.86 11.29
N ASP A 15 2.99 6.54 10.19
CA ASP A 15 3.01 5.96 8.85
C ASP A 15 4.40 5.42 8.45
N ASP A 16 5.48 6.03 8.96
CA ASP A 16 6.86 5.57 8.74
C ASP A 16 7.12 4.21 9.40
N VAL A 17 6.62 4.00 10.63
CA VAL A 17 6.69 2.71 11.34
C VAL A 17 5.94 1.64 10.56
N ILE A 18 4.75 1.97 10.05
CA ILE A 18 3.95 1.04 9.25
C ILE A 18 4.69 0.67 7.96
N LEU A 19 5.25 1.65 7.24
CA LEU A 19 5.99 1.39 6.01
C LEU A 19 7.26 0.57 6.27
N ARG A 20 8.00 0.84 7.36
CA ARG A 20 9.15 0.03 7.78
C ARG A 20 8.76 -1.40 8.10
N ALA A 21 7.67 -1.61 8.84
CA ALA A 21 7.17 -2.94 9.16
C ALA A 21 6.80 -3.72 7.89
N ALA A 22 6.10 -3.07 6.95
CA ALA A 22 5.79 -3.65 5.65
C ALA A 22 7.05 -4.00 4.85
N THR A 23 8.06 -3.12 4.85
CA THR A 23 9.35 -3.37 4.22
C THR A 23 10.05 -4.59 4.78
N LEU A 24 10.12 -4.72 6.12
CA LEU A 24 10.75 -5.88 6.78
C LEU A 24 10.05 -7.19 6.43
N GLU A 25 8.74 -7.15 6.18
CA GLU A 25 7.93 -8.31 5.79
C GLU A 25 7.90 -8.55 4.28
N ARG A 26 8.60 -7.75 3.48
CA ARG A 26 8.55 -7.76 2.01
C ARG A 26 7.11 -7.61 1.48
N ARG A 27 6.38 -6.66 2.06
CA ARG A 27 4.98 -6.38 1.72
C ARG A 27 4.80 -4.98 1.16
N VAL A 28 3.84 -4.87 0.25
CA VAL A 28 3.32 -3.61 -0.27
C VAL A 28 2.29 -3.04 0.71
N VAL A 29 2.35 -1.73 0.96
CA VAL A 29 1.28 -1.01 1.68
C VAL A 29 0.19 -0.61 0.71
N VAL A 30 -1.07 -0.90 1.01
CA VAL A 30 -2.23 -0.40 0.26
C VAL A 30 -2.95 0.63 1.11
N THR A 31 -3.07 1.87 0.63
CA THR A 31 -3.63 2.98 1.42
C THR A 31 -4.40 3.97 0.57
N ASN A 32 -5.36 4.65 1.19
CA ASN A 32 -6.03 5.82 0.60
C ASN A 32 -5.37 7.14 1.09
N ASN A 33 -4.43 7.06 2.05
CA ASN A 33 -3.73 8.21 2.60
C ASN A 33 -2.56 8.66 1.71
N VAL A 34 -2.87 9.19 0.53
CA VAL A 34 -1.85 9.64 -0.43
C VAL A 34 -1.02 10.80 0.13
N ARG A 35 -1.65 11.69 0.89
CA ARG A 35 -1.02 12.92 1.41
C ARG A 35 0.23 12.62 2.23
N ASP A 36 0.16 11.60 3.07
CA ASP A 36 1.22 11.31 4.04
C ASP A 36 2.20 10.27 3.48
N TYR A 37 1.70 9.28 2.73
CA TYR A 37 2.55 8.22 2.16
C TYR A 37 3.36 8.63 0.92
N ALA A 38 2.85 9.53 0.07
CA ALA A 38 3.61 10.00 -1.10
C ALA A 38 4.94 10.68 -0.73
N PRO A 39 4.98 11.68 0.18
CA PRO A 39 6.26 12.25 0.62
C PRO A 39 7.10 11.24 1.40
N LEU A 40 6.47 10.32 2.15
CA LEU A 40 7.20 9.28 2.88
C LEU A 40 7.99 8.34 1.96
N VAL A 41 7.41 7.96 0.81
CA VAL A 41 8.12 7.16 -0.21
C VAL A 41 9.33 7.91 -0.76
N GLU A 42 9.19 9.22 -1.03
CA GLU A 42 10.29 10.07 -1.46
C GLU A 42 11.39 10.15 -0.39
N GLU A 43 11.01 10.34 0.88
CA GLU A 43 11.95 10.38 2.01
C GLU A 43 12.75 9.08 2.15
N PHE A 44 12.12 7.92 2.00
CA PHE A 44 12.82 6.63 2.00
C PHE A 44 13.85 6.56 0.87
N GLY A 45 13.45 6.99 -0.34
CA GLY A 45 14.35 7.07 -1.49
C GLY A 45 15.55 7.99 -1.24
N LEU A 46 15.32 9.17 -0.66
CA LEU A 46 16.37 10.13 -0.32
C LEU A 46 17.34 9.59 0.77
N ARG A 47 16.83 8.77 1.70
CA ARG A 47 17.63 8.12 2.75
C ARG A 47 18.36 6.86 2.26
N GLY A 48 18.09 6.41 1.03
CA GLY A 48 18.60 5.15 0.50
C GLY A 48 18.02 3.92 1.21
N GLU A 49 16.86 4.08 1.84
CA GLU A 49 16.16 3.01 2.55
C GLU A 49 15.19 2.33 1.58
N PRO A 50 15.26 0.99 1.41
CA PRO A 50 14.37 0.30 0.49
C PRO A 50 12.94 0.24 1.02
N GLN A 51 11.97 0.20 0.12
CA GLN A 51 10.57 -0.12 0.42
C GLN A 51 9.95 -0.95 -0.70
N PHE A 52 9.04 -1.87 -0.38
CA PHE A 52 8.53 -2.88 -1.34
C PHE A 52 7.32 -2.43 -2.16
N GLY A 53 6.83 -1.22 -1.94
CA GLY A 53 5.80 -0.58 -2.73
C GLY A 53 4.74 0.08 -1.87
N VAL A 54 4.18 1.16 -2.40
CA VAL A 54 2.90 1.71 -1.91
C VAL A 54 1.89 1.76 -3.05
N ILE A 55 0.73 1.13 -2.86
CA ILE A 55 -0.41 1.21 -3.76
C ILE A 55 -1.43 2.18 -3.16
N PHE A 56 -1.71 3.24 -3.90
CA PHE A 56 -2.75 4.21 -3.58
C PHE A 56 -4.11 3.76 -4.09
N THR A 57 -5.13 4.02 -3.28
CA THR A 57 -6.53 3.92 -3.66
C THR A 57 -7.17 5.29 -3.52
N ASP A 58 -8.32 5.49 -4.16
CA ASP A 58 -9.09 6.72 -4.04
C ASP A 58 -10.58 6.38 -3.89
N ASP A 59 -11.34 7.29 -3.26
CA ASP A 59 -12.75 7.04 -2.95
C ASP A 59 -13.66 7.09 -4.20
N ALA A 60 -13.20 7.65 -5.32
CA ALA A 60 -13.98 7.71 -6.55
C ALA A 60 -13.96 6.36 -7.29
N THR A 61 -12.80 5.69 -7.30
CA THR A 61 -12.61 4.36 -7.89
C THR A 61 -12.98 3.24 -6.92
N PHE A 62 -12.63 3.41 -5.63
CA PHE A 62 -12.83 2.42 -4.57
C PHE A 62 -13.55 3.05 -3.37
N PRO A 63 -14.89 3.20 -3.44
CA PRO A 63 -15.65 3.82 -2.36
C PRO A 63 -15.46 3.10 -1.02
N ARG A 64 -15.31 3.84 0.08
CA ARG A 64 -15.20 3.29 1.45
C ARG A 64 -16.51 2.72 1.98
N THR A 65 -16.98 1.69 1.31
CA THR A 65 -18.19 0.93 1.61
C THR A 65 -17.84 -0.55 1.66
N HIS A 66 -18.69 -1.36 2.28
CA HIS A 66 -18.50 -2.80 2.30
C HIS A 66 -18.40 -3.41 0.89
N ALA A 67 -19.16 -2.86 -0.08
CA ALA A 67 -19.08 -3.27 -1.48
C ALA A 67 -17.73 -2.87 -2.13
N GLY A 68 -17.16 -1.74 -1.73
CA GLY A 68 -15.86 -1.25 -2.20
C GLY A 68 -14.68 -2.09 -1.76
N ILE A 69 -14.75 -2.73 -0.58
CA ILE A 69 -13.73 -3.70 -0.15
C ILE A 69 -13.59 -4.83 -1.19
N GLY A 70 -14.72 -5.37 -1.67
CA GLY A 70 -14.72 -6.40 -2.70
C GLY A 70 -14.15 -5.93 -4.04
N LEU A 71 -14.27 -4.63 -4.37
CA LEU A 71 -13.64 -4.05 -5.56
C LEU A 71 -12.12 -3.98 -5.41
N ILE A 72 -11.62 -3.52 -4.25
CA ILE A 72 -10.18 -3.47 -3.95
C ILE A 72 -9.56 -4.87 -4.03
N VAL A 73 -10.18 -5.87 -3.39
CA VAL A 73 -9.68 -7.24 -3.39
C VAL A 73 -9.56 -7.81 -4.81
N ARG A 74 -10.58 -7.59 -5.66
CA ARG A 74 -10.56 -8.06 -7.05
C ARG A 74 -9.52 -7.32 -7.90
N ALA A 75 -9.44 -6.00 -7.77
CA ALA A 75 -8.45 -5.20 -8.50
C ALA A 75 -7.01 -5.59 -8.11
N LEU A 76 -6.74 -5.84 -6.82
CA LEU A 76 -5.44 -6.35 -6.37
C LEU A 76 -5.14 -7.74 -6.91
N ALA A 77 -6.13 -8.65 -6.92
CA ALA A 77 -5.94 -10.00 -7.48
C ALA A 77 -5.58 -9.93 -8.98
N ALA A 78 -6.28 -9.10 -9.75
CA ALA A 78 -5.99 -8.89 -11.17
C ALA A 78 -4.62 -8.24 -11.40
N PHE A 79 -4.22 -7.30 -10.54
CA PHE A 79 -2.91 -6.64 -10.61
C PHE A 79 -1.75 -7.63 -10.38
N VAL A 80 -1.89 -8.53 -9.42
CA VAL A 80 -0.83 -9.48 -9.04
C VAL A 80 -0.70 -10.64 -10.04
N GLU A 81 -1.75 -10.97 -10.81
CA GLU A 81 -1.73 -12.08 -11.77
C GLU A 81 -0.70 -11.92 -12.91
N GLY A 82 -0.12 -10.74 -13.11
CA GLY A 82 0.87 -10.47 -14.16
C GLY A 82 2.11 -9.67 -13.75
N ALA A 83 2.23 -9.27 -12.49
CA ALA A 83 3.32 -8.43 -12.01
C ALA A 83 4.42 -9.28 -11.34
N PRO A 84 5.72 -9.09 -11.67
CA PRO A 84 6.81 -9.67 -10.88
C PRO A 84 6.86 -9.08 -9.46
N ASP A 85 7.35 -9.87 -8.51
CA ASP A 85 7.31 -9.55 -7.06
C ASP A 85 7.95 -8.21 -6.67
N ASP A 86 8.90 -7.69 -7.46
CA ASP A 86 9.66 -6.47 -7.14
C ASP A 86 9.28 -5.25 -8.00
N ASP A 87 8.18 -5.31 -8.76
CA ASP A 87 7.76 -4.23 -9.69
C ASP A 87 7.51 -2.87 -9.00
N LEU A 88 7.24 -2.90 -7.70
CA LEU A 88 6.99 -1.71 -6.88
C LEU A 88 8.15 -1.34 -5.95
N LEU A 89 9.32 -1.97 -6.10
CA LEU A 89 10.49 -1.65 -5.28
C LEU A 89 10.82 -0.16 -5.40
N ASN A 90 10.83 0.53 -4.25
CA ASN A 90 11.06 1.97 -4.11
C ASN A 90 10.07 2.85 -4.89
N GLY A 91 8.93 2.28 -5.33
CA GLY A 91 7.91 2.95 -6.10
C GLY A 91 6.59 3.14 -5.36
N CYS A 92 5.71 3.90 -6.00
CA CYS A 92 4.30 3.97 -5.65
C CYS A 92 3.45 4.11 -6.91
N MET A 93 2.20 3.65 -6.84
CA MET A 93 1.25 3.78 -7.95
C MET A 93 -0.18 3.80 -7.45
N TYR A 94 -1.13 4.24 -8.28
CA TYR A 94 -2.54 4.01 -8.01
C TYR A 94 -2.95 2.61 -8.45
N LEU A 95 -3.81 1.96 -7.65
CA LEU A 95 -4.42 0.69 -8.01
C LEU A 95 -5.27 0.88 -9.26
N PRO A 96 -4.97 0.20 -10.38
CA PRO A 96 -5.82 0.27 -11.55
C PRO A 96 -7.23 -0.29 -11.24
N PRO A 97 -8.29 0.32 -11.79
CA PRO A 97 -9.60 -0.31 -11.78
C PRO A 97 -9.59 -1.61 -12.59
N LEU A 98 -10.55 -2.49 -12.29
CA LEU A 98 -10.84 -3.69 -13.08
C LEU A 98 -11.35 -3.37 -14.48
#